data_AF-A0A2G5L2H0-F1
#
_entry.id   AF-A0A2G5L2H0-F1
#
_cell.length_a   1.000
_cell.length_b   1.000
_cell.length_c   1.000
_cell.angle_alpha   90.00
_cell.angle_beta   90.00
_cell.angle_gamma   90.00
#
_symmetry.space_group_name_H-M   'P 1'
#
loop_
_entity.id
_entity.type
_entity.pdbx_description
1 polymer ?
#
loop_
_entity_poly.entity_id
_entity_poly.type
_entity_poly.pdbx_seq_one_letter_code
_entity_poly.pdbx_strand_id
1 'polypeptide(L)'
;MMKNLIFVLVISVSFKALCQKEVNIVYDTNIEYKNFNPDYSKLDFNKGALKELVTIIASKSISDDEIDSISTLIWQAAIDPILFDSNYKEFSEGSLGSGYSVRKDGAHVKEPKPFLAEWSVQNSEITYIRFVIEFILSHFNLICYGDNFEGVQAAFYQIIQTRELTIENYSGNKWVYDYLDQINQITLKEINKRALVSKGYYTIFVSNIEDSERLIELLARIKYDLVIPKAR
;
A
#
# COMPACT_ATOMS: atom_id res chain seq x y z
N MET A 1 -49.15 33.51 -20.95
CA MET A 1 -49.20 33.00 -19.57
C MET A 1 -49.05 31.48 -19.62
N MET A 2 -48.06 30.95 -18.89
CA MET A 2 -47.90 29.59 -18.30
C MET A 2 -49.03 28.56 -18.57
N LYS A 3 -48.82 27.24 -18.74
CA LYS A 3 -47.71 26.32 -18.41
C LYS A 3 -48.10 24.90 -18.88
N ASN A 4 -47.08 24.06 -19.15
CA ASN A 4 -47.07 22.57 -19.07
C ASN A 4 -47.89 21.83 -20.16
N LEU A 5 -47.33 21.12 -21.15
CA LEU A 5 -46.19 20.19 -21.20
C LEU A 5 -46.28 19.07 -20.15
N ILE A 6 -46.69 17.87 -20.58
CA ILE A 6 -46.12 16.55 -20.28
C ILE A 6 -46.77 15.57 -21.27
N PHE A 7 -45.96 15.06 -22.20
CA PHE A 7 -46.30 13.97 -23.12
C PHE A 7 -45.14 12.97 -23.06
N VAL A 8 -45.50 11.67 -23.17
CA VAL A 8 -44.65 10.48 -23.43
C VAL A 8 -43.86 9.94 -22.23
N LEU A 9 -44.26 8.83 -21.59
CA LEU A 9 -44.31 7.41 -22.01
C LEU A 9 -42.93 6.72 -22.01
N VAL A 10 -42.71 6.00 -20.90
CA VAL A 10 -42.06 4.70 -20.68
C VAL A 10 -41.26 4.09 -21.85
N ILE A 11 -40.00 3.71 -21.59
CA ILE A 11 -39.45 2.32 -21.61
C ILE A 11 -37.90 2.33 -21.77
N SER A 12 -37.25 1.75 -20.75
CA SER A 12 -35.94 1.06 -20.75
C SER A 12 -34.65 1.75 -21.23
N VAL A 13 -33.78 2.11 -20.29
CA VAL A 13 -32.40 1.58 -20.12
C VAL A 13 -32.09 1.72 -18.61
N SER A 14 -32.41 0.76 -17.75
CA SER A 14 -31.61 -0.42 -17.41
C SER A 14 -30.16 -0.10 -17.02
N PHE A 15 -29.85 -0.37 -15.75
CA PHE A 15 -28.50 -0.61 -15.20
C PHE A 15 -27.54 0.59 -15.07
N LYS A 16 -27.61 1.27 -13.92
CA LYS A 16 -26.43 1.50 -13.07
C LYS A 16 -26.73 1.18 -11.59
N ALA A 17 -27.36 0.03 -11.36
CA ALA A 17 -26.78 -0.85 -10.34
C ALA A 17 -25.49 -1.36 -10.99
N LEU A 18 -24.42 -0.57 -10.92
CA LEU A 18 -23.09 -1.15 -11.06
C LEU A 18 -23.01 -2.09 -9.88
N CYS A 19 -23.25 -3.38 -10.16
CA CYS A 19 -22.94 -4.46 -9.27
C CYS A 19 -21.59 -4.12 -8.65
N GLN A 20 -21.57 -3.84 -7.36
CA GLN A 20 -20.50 -4.36 -6.54
C GLN A 20 -20.53 -5.84 -6.88
N LYS A 21 -19.63 -6.28 -7.77
CA LYS A 21 -19.46 -7.70 -8.05
C LYS A 21 -19.24 -8.27 -6.66
N GLU A 22 -20.19 -9.03 -6.12
CA GLU A 22 -19.97 -9.74 -4.87
C GLU A 22 -18.74 -10.59 -5.14
N VAL A 23 -17.61 -10.11 -4.62
CA VAL A 23 -16.37 -10.84 -4.69
C VAL A 23 -16.65 -12.07 -3.87
N ASN A 24 -16.78 -13.22 -4.54
CA ASN A 24 -16.96 -14.48 -3.86
C ASN A 24 -15.64 -14.80 -3.16
N ILE A 25 -15.54 -14.34 -1.91
CA ILE A 25 -14.37 -14.51 -1.06
C ILE A 25 -14.41 -15.94 -0.55
N VAL A 26 -13.47 -16.75 -1.01
CA VAL A 26 -13.27 -18.13 -0.51
C VAL A 26 -12.03 -18.12 0.37
N TYR A 27 -12.13 -18.64 1.59
CA TYR A 27 -10.99 -18.76 2.49
C TYR A 27 -10.15 -19.98 2.07
N ASP A 28 -8.84 -19.82 1.90
CA ASP A 28 -7.95 -20.97 1.68
C ASP A 28 -7.59 -21.57 3.03
N THR A 29 -8.03 -22.81 3.22
CA THR A 29 -7.89 -23.53 4.48
C THR A 29 -6.66 -24.43 4.49
N ASN A 30 -5.78 -24.36 3.47
CA ASN A 30 -4.66 -25.30 3.31
C ASN A 30 -3.34 -24.80 3.90
N ILE A 31 -3.30 -23.62 4.53
CA ILE A 31 -2.08 -23.12 5.18
C ILE A 31 -1.87 -23.82 6.52
N GLU A 32 -0.70 -24.44 6.69
CA GLU A 32 -0.24 -24.91 7.99
C GLU A 32 0.33 -23.72 8.78
N TYR A 33 -0.42 -23.26 9.77
CA TYR A 33 -0.02 -22.08 10.54
C TYR A 33 1.14 -22.39 11.49
N LYS A 34 2.15 -21.50 11.49
CA LYS A 34 3.20 -21.52 12.51
C LYS A 34 2.60 -21.24 13.89
N ASN A 35 3.12 -21.93 14.90
CA ASN A 35 2.73 -21.78 16.29
C ASN A 35 3.75 -21.00 17.14
N PHE A 36 4.70 -20.35 16.48
CA PHE A 36 5.73 -19.51 17.10
C PHE A 36 5.75 -18.14 16.43
N ASN A 37 6.19 -17.13 17.18
CA ASN A 37 6.28 -15.75 16.70
C ASN A 37 7.63 -15.47 16.02
N PRO A 38 7.70 -14.45 15.14
CA PRO A 38 8.96 -13.95 14.59
C PRO A 38 9.94 -13.53 15.70
N ASP A 39 11.23 -13.80 15.51
CA ASP A 39 12.30 -13.35 16.41
C ASP A 39 13.17 -12.27 15.76
N TYR A 40 12.95 -11.02 16.17
CA TYR A 40 13.71 -9.86 15.68
C TYR A 40 14.94 -9.51 16.52
N SER A 41 15.32 -10.32 17.52
CA SER A 41 16.47 -10.05 18.39
C SER A 41 17.79 -9.85 17.63
N LYS A 42 17.88 -10.41 16.41
CA LYS A 42 19.05 -10.32 15.52
C LYS A 42 18.93 -9.27 14.43
N LEU A 43 17.79 -8.56 14.34
CA LEU A 43 17.62 -7.48 13.38
C LEU A 43 17.97 -6.14 14.04
N ASP A 44 18.77 -5.34 13.34
CA ASP A 44 19.00 -3.93 13.68
C ASP A 44 17.82 -3.04 13.23
N PHE A 45 16.60 -3.45 13.58
CA PHE A 45 15.37 -2.77 13.18
C PHE A 45 14.29 -2.95 14.25
N ASN A 46 14.05 -1.88 15.01
CA ASN A 46 13.20 -1.89 16.21
C ASN A 46 12.06 -0.87 16.10
N LYS A 47 11.22 -0.79 17.14
CA LYS A 47 10.11 0.17 17.20
C LYS A 47 10.55 1.64 17.00
N GLY A 48 11.75 2.02 17.43
CA GLY A 48 12.29 3.36 17.21
C GLY A 48 12.58 3.63 15.73
N ALA A 49 13.20 2.65 15.03
CA ALA A 49 13.41 2.72 13.59
C ALA A 49 12.09 2.78 12.80
N LEU A 50 11.05 2.08 13.27
CA LEU A 50 9.71 2.16 12.70
C LEU A 50 9.07 3.53 12.89
N LYS A 51 9.20 4.13 14.09
CA LYS A 51 8.71 5.49 14.33
C LYS A 51 9.40 6.49 13.41
N GLU A 52 10.71 6.40 13.29
CA GLU A 52 11.49 7.24 12.37
C GLU A 52 11.04 7.06 10.91
N LEU A 53 10.85 5.80 10.48
CA LEU A 53 10.34 5.48 9.15
C LEU A 53 8.99 6.15 8.87
N VAL A 54 8.02 5.99 9.77
CA VAL A 54 6.67 6.57 9.64
C VAL A 54 6.75 8.09 9.66
N THR A 55 7.58 8.70 10.52
CA THR A 55 7.80 10.14 10.54
C THR A 55 8.33 10.67 9.21
N ILE A 56 9.35 10.02 8.63
CA ILE A 56 9.94 10.46 7.36
C ILE A 56 8.91 10.35 6.23
N ILE A 57 8.19 9.24 6.16
CA ILE A 57 7.19 9.01 5.10
C ILE A 57 6.01 9.97 5.29
N ALA A 58 5.41 10.03 6.47
CA ALA A 58 4.23 10.86 6.67
C ALA A 58 4.55 12.36 6.66
N SER A 59 5.80 12.75 6.98
CA SER A 59 6.22 14.15 7.06
C SER A 59 5.26 14.92 7.95
N LYS A 60 4.66 16.01 7.48
CA LYS A 60 3.62 16.80 8.21
C LYS A 60 2.18 16.45 7.81
N SER A 61 1.97 15.35 7.09
CA SER A 61 0.64 15.01 6.54
C SER A 61 -0.30 14.34 7.56
N ILE A 62 0.23 13.86 8.69
CA ILE A 62 -0.54 13.30 9.81
C ILE A 62 0.02 13.82 11.14
N SER A 63 -0.71 13.63 12.22
CA SER A 63 -0.30 14.04 13.57
C SER A 63 0.74 13.10 14.20
N ASP A 64 1.47 13.59 15.21
CA ASP A 64 2.43 12.77 15.98
C ASP A 64 1.76 11.57 16.67
N ASP A 65 0.51 11.73 17.13
CA ASP A 65 -0.29 10.65 17.73
C ASP A 65 -0.63 9.57 16.68
N GLU A 66 -0.91 9.96 15.43
CA GLU A 66 -1.11 9.02 14.33
C GLU A 66 0.19 8.30 13.96
N ILE A 67 1.33 9.02 13.92
CA ILE A 67 2.66 8.42 13.73
C ILE A 67 2.91 7.34 14.78
N ASP A 68 2.67 7.65 16.07
CA ASP A 68 2.88 6.72 17.17
C ASP A 68 1.95 5.51 17.11
N SER A 69 0.69 5.74 16.71
CA SER A 69 -0.30 4.70 16.54
C SER A 69 0.08 3.74 15.40
N ILE A 70 0.40 4.27 14.22
CA ILE A 70 0.80 3.48 13.04
C ILE A 70 2.07 2.69 13.33
N SER A 71 3.08 3.34 13.91
CA SER A 71 4.35 2.68 14.26
C SER A 71 4.15 1.55 15.27
N THR A 72 3.22 1.72 16.20
CA THR A 72 2.84 0.68 17.18
C THR A 72 2.11 -0.47 16.51
N LEU A 73 1.16 -0.20 15.61
CA LEU A 73 0.46 -1.22 14.84
C LEU A 73 1.43 -2.08 14.02
N ILE A 74 2.37 -1.44 13.31
CA ILE A 74 3.41 -2.14 12.54
C ILE A 74 4.23 -3.06 13.47
N TRP A 75 4.68 -2.54 14.61
CA TRP A 75 5.46 -3.33 15.55
C TRP A 75 4.68 -4.50 16.13
N GLN A 76 3.41 -4.30 16.50
CA GLN A 76 2.56 -5.36 17.06
C GLN A 76 2.27 -6.46 16.04
N ALA A 77 1.93 -6.11 14.81
CA ALA A 77 1.73 -7.06 13.73
C ALA A 77 3.00 -7.87 13.45
N ALA A 78 4.16 -7.22 13.49
CA ALA A 78 5.44 -7.87 13.29
C ALA A 78 5.75 -8.89 14.40
N ILE A 79 5.64 -8.51 15.69
CA ILE A 79 6.09 -9.36 16.79
C ILE A 79 5.12 -10.46 17.19
N ASP A 80 3.82 -10.28 16.93
CA ASP A 80 2.78 -11.24 17.33
C ASP A 80 1.62 -11.26 16.33
N PRO A 81 1.81 -11.90 15.14
CA PRO A 81 0.76 -12.02 14.13
C PRO A 81 -0.53 -12.66 14.66
N ILE A 82 -0.40 -13.64 15.58
CA ILE A 82 -1.53 -14.40 16.11
C ILE A 82 -2.44 -13.46 16.93
N LEU A 83 -1.83 -12.69 17.83
CA LEU A 83 -2.55 -11.73 18.66
C LEU A 83 -3.05 -10.55 17.83
N PHE A 84 -2.26 -10.08 16.86
CA PHE A 84 -2.64 -8.98 15.99
C PHE A 84 -3.90 -9.28 15.19
N ASP A 85 -3.94 -10.41 14.47
CA ASP A 85 -5.12 -10.82 13.70
C ASP A 85 -6.36 -11.04 14.58
N SER A 86 -6.15 -11.38 15.87
CA SER A 86 -7.24 -11.54 16.83
C SER A 86 -7.83 -10.21 17.30
N ASN A 87 -6.98 -9.18 17.42
CA ASN A 87 -7.34 -7.87 17.99
C ASN A 87 -7.76 -6.85 16.93
N TYR A 88 -7.22 -6.92 15.70
CA TYR A 88 -7.39 -5.91 14.66
C TYR A 88 -8.07 -6.48 13.41
N LYS A 89 -9.36 -6.83 13.57
CA LYS A 89 -10.16 -7.47 12.52
C LYS A 89 -10.36 -6.61 11.29
N GLU A 90 -10.22 -5.30 11.39
CA GLU A 90 -10.28 -4.35 10.29
C GLU A 90 -9.19 -4.59 9.22
N PHE A 91 -8.05 -5.18 9.61
CA PHE A 91 -7.04 -5.60 8.64
C PHE A 91 -7.33 -7.00 8.06
N SER A 92 -8.07 -7.84 8.79
CA SER A 92 -8.57 -9.14 8.31
C SER A 92 -9.76 -8.99 7.34
N GLU A 93 -10.53 -7.90 7.46
CA GLU A 93 -11.81 -7.68 6.79
C GLU A 93 -11.78 -6.48 5.82
N GLY A 94 -10.96 -6.55 4.76
CA GLY A 94 -11.31 -5.86 3.50
C GLY A 94 -10.36 -4.77 3.01
N SER A 95 -9.13 -4.71 3.52
CA SER A 95 -8.20 -3.61 3.21
C SER A 95 -7.03 -3.94 2.28
N LEU A 96 -7.08 -5.06 1.53
CA LEU A 96 -5.95 -5.48 0.69
C LEU A 96 -6.27 -5.50 -0.79
N GLY A 97 -5.96 -4.40 -1.48
CA GLY A 97 -5.70 -4.42 -2.91
C GLY A 97 -4.30 -4.96 -3.20
N SER A 98 -4.08 -6.28 -3.04
CA SER A 98 -3.01 -7.08 -3.70
C SER A 98 -2.80 -8.47 -3.06
N GLY A 99 -3.37 -8.76 -1.88
CA GLY A 99 -3.23 -10.07 -1.20
C GLY A 99 -4.10 -11.22 -1.73
N TYR A 100 -4.58 -11.15 -2.97
CA TYR A 100 -5.44 -12.18 -3.55
C TYR A 100 -4.61 -13.15 -4.39
N SER A 101 -4.68 -14.44 -4.09
CA SER A 101 -4.49 -15.44 -5.14
C SER A 101 -5.82 -15.65 -5.85
N VAL A 102 -5.80 -15.58 -7.18
CA VAL A 102 -6.98 -15.87 -8.00
C VAL A 102 -6.94 -17.36 -8.33
N ARG A 103 -7.92 -18.12 -7.84
CA ARG A 103 -8.07 -19.53 -8.22
C ARG A 103 -8.42 -19.64 -9.71
N LYS A 104 -8.19 -20.81 -10.29
CA LYS A 104 -8.49 -21.08 -11.72
C LYS A 104 -9.96 -20.86 -12.10
N ASP A 105 -10.86 -20.80 -11.13
CA ASP A 105 -12.30 -20.53 -11.28
C ASP A 105 -12.66 -19.03 -11.19
N GLY A 106 -11.66 -18.15 -10.95
CA GLY A 106 -11.85 -16.71 -10.81
C GLY A 106 -12.26 -16.25 -9.41
N ALA A 107 -12.29 -17.14 -8.41
CA ALA A 107 -12.53 -16.75 -7.02
C ALA A 107 -11.33 -16.02 -6.42
N HIS A 108 -11.61 -14.96 -5.68
CA HIS A 108 -10.63 -14.22 -4.91
C HIS A 108 -10.45 -14.92 -3.57
N VAL A 109 -9.25 -15.46 -3.32
CA VAL A 109 -8.95 -16.12 -2.05
C VAL A 109 -8.51 -15.09 -1.03
N LYS A 110 -9.10 -15.11 0.16
CA LYS A 110 -8.72 -14.26 1.28
C LYS A 110 -8.44 -15.11 2.50
N GLU A 111 -7.31 -14.87 3.15
CA GLU A 111 -6.99 -15.51 4.42
C GLU A 111 -7.76 -14.82 5.56
N PRO A 112 -8.38 -15.57 6.49
CA PRO A 112 -9.09 -14.97 7.64
C PRO A 112 -8.13 -14.34 8.67
N LYS A 113 -6.83 -14.57 8.50
CA LYS A 113 -5.73 -14.11 9.36
C LYS A 113 -4.54 -13.69 8.49
N PRO A 114 -4.59 -12.52 7.81
CA PRO A 114 -3.62 -12.17 6.78
C PRO A 114 -2.18 -12.10 7.33
N PHE A 115 -1.98 -11.65 8.56
CA PHE A 115 -0.64 -11.53 9.13
C PHE A 115 -0.08 -12.89 9.55
N LEU A 116 -0.88 -13.75 10.17
CA LEU A 116 -0.47 -15.10 10.54
C LEU A 116 -0.28 -16.00 9.32
N ALA A 117 -1.16 -15.89 8.32
CA ALA A 117 -1.02 -16.61 7.07
C ALA A 117 0.29 -16.23 6.37
N GLU A 118 0.56 -14.94 6.22
CA GLU A 118 1.80 -14.46 5.62
C GLU A 118 3.02 -14.93 6.42
N TRP A 119 2.99 -14.81 7.75
CA TRP A 119 4.08 -15.32 8.58
C TRP A 119 4.32 -16.82 8.37
N SER A 120 3.25 -17.58 8.21
CA SER A 120 3.32 -19.04 8.08
C SER A 120 3.95 -19.50 6.77
N VAL A 121 3.79 -18.73 5.69
CA VAL A 121 4.40 -19.05 4.38
C VAL A 121 5.79 -18.45 4.20
N GLN A 122 6.13 -17.39 4.93
CA GLN A 122 7.43 -16.74 4.82
C GLN A 122 8.55 -17.51 5.53
N ASN A 123 9.71 -17.62 4.90
CA ASN A 123 10.87 -18.33 5.47
C ASN A 123 11.81 -17.43 6.30
N SER A 124 11.51 -16.13 6.40
CA SER A 124 12.41 -15.15 7.00
C SER A 124 11.63 -14.01 7.65
N GLU A 125 12.06 -13.63 8.85
CA GLU A 125 11.59 -12.48 9.60
C GLU A 125 11.77 -11.18 8.80
N ILE A 126 12.82 -11.09 7.98
CA ILE A 126 13.08 -9.94 7.12
C ILE A 126 11.99 -9.82 6.06
N THR A 127 11.61 -10.92 5.40
CA THR A 127 10.56 -10.84 4.38
C THR A 127 9.22 -10.51 5.02
N TYR A 128 8.94 -11.10 6.18
CA TYR A 128 7.71 -10.87 6.91
C TYR A 128 7.55 -9.41 7.39
N ILE A 129 8.57 -8.82 8.01
CA ILE A 129 8.47 -7.43 8.49
C ILE A 129 8.28 -6.42 7.36
N ARG A 130 8.83 -6.68 6.16
CA ARG A 130 8.59 -5.84 4.98
C ARG A 130 7.14 -5.86 4.57
N PHE A 131 6.54 -7.04 4.50
CA PHE A 131 5.11 -7.17 4.23
C PHE A 131 4.29 -6.37 5.24
N VAL A 132 4.58 -6.51 6.53
CA VAL A 132 3.84 -5.80 7.59
C VAL A 132 3.93 -4.29 7.40
N ILE A 133 5.12 -3.77 7.13
CA ILE A 133 5.35 -2.35 6.84
C ILE A 133 4.54 -1.93 5.62
N GLU A 134 4.67 -2.65 4.51
CA GLU A 134 4.00 -2.29 3.25
C GLU A 134 2.48 -2.28 3.39
N PHE A 135 1.94 -3.33 4.00
CA PHE A 135 0.51 -3.49 4.22
C PHE A 135 -0.05 -2.34 5.02
N ILE A 136 0.50 -2.11 6.22
CA ILE A 136 -0.07 -1.14 7.14
C ILE A 136 0.13 0.28 6.60
N LEU A 137 1.30 0.61 6.04
CA LEU A 137 1.51 1.92 5.43
C LEU A 137 0.58 2.14 4.22
N SER A 138 0.29 1.11 3.43
CA SER A 138 -0.66 1.21 2.31
C SER A 138 -2.09 1.42 2.81
N HIS A 139 -2.49 0.74 3.89
CA HIS A 139 -3.79 0.93 4.53
C HIS A 139 -4.02 2.39 4.94
N PHE A 140 -2.98 3.05 5.45
CA PHE A 140 -3.01 4.47 5.83
C PHE A 140 -2.68 5.42 4.67
N ASN A 141 -2.60 4.93 3.42
CA ASN A 141 -2.29 5.73 2.24
C ASN A 141 -0.96 6.50 2.36
N LEU A 142 0.02 5.95 3.08
CA LEU A 142 1.35 6.54 3.24
C LEU A 142 2.31 6.11 2.12
N ILE A 143 2.06 4.94 1.54
CA ILE A 143 2.75 4.40 0.38
C ILE A 143 1.71 3.83 -0.59
N CYS A 144 2.15 3.47 -1.80
CA CYS A 144 1.31 2.69 -2.70
C CYS A 144 2.14 1.67 -3.49
N TYR A 145 1.45 0.79 -4.20
CA TYR A 145 2.03 -0.28 -5.00
C TYR A 145 1.38 -0.32 -6.38
N GLY A 146 2.13 -0.67 -7.41
CA GLY A 146 1.57 -0.95 -8.73
C GLY A 146 2.40 -1.96 -9.54
N ASP A 147 1.75 -2.99 -10.08
CA ASP A 147 2.41 -4.05 -10.87
C ASP A 147 2.99 -3.56 -12.20
N ASN A 148 2.45 -2.46 -12.72
CA ASN A 148 2.80 -1.90 -14.03
C ASN A 148 2.53 -0.40 -14.06
N PHE A 149 2.80 0.24 -15.21
CA PHE A 149 2.60 1.67 -15.41
C PHE A 149 1.19 2.15 -15.05
N GLU A 150 0.15 1.46 -15.50
CA GLU A 150 -1.24 1.90 -15.27
C GLU A 150 -1.63 1.74 -13.79
N GLY A 151 -1.16 0.67 -13.14
CA GLY A 151 -1.32 0.45 -11.70
C GLY A 151 -0.60 1.52 -10.88
N VAL A 152 0.66 1.82 -11.21
CA VAL A 152 1.44 2.87 -10.56
C VAL A 152 0.79 4.25 -10.74
N GLN A 153 0.34 4.58 -11.95
CA GLN A 153 -0.33 5.84 -12.24
C GLN A 153 -1.63 5.99 -11.42
N ALA A 154 -2.43 4.93 -11.30
CA ALA A 154 -3.66 4.96 -10.51
C ALA A 154 -3.38 5.03 -8.99
N ALA A 155 -2.38 4.28 -8.53
CA ALA A 155 -2.06 4.17 -7.11
C ALA A 155 -1.34 5.40 -6.55
N PHE A 156 -0.57 6.13 -7.37
CA PHE A 156 0.20 7.28 -6.92
C PHE A 156 -0.69 8.40 -6.36
N TYR A 157 -1.90 8.56 -6.88
CA TYR A 157 -2.89 9.52 -6.37
C TYR A 157 -3.54 9.10 -5.05
N GLN A 158 -3.30 7.88 -4.58
CA GLN A 158 -3.84 7.43 -3.31
C GLN A 158 -2.97 7.88 -2.15
N ILE A 159 -1.68 8.14 -2.37
CA ILE A 159 -0.77 8.58 -1.31
C ILE A 159 -1.20 9.95 -0.78
N ILE A 160 -1.32 10.08 0.55
CA ILE A 160 -1.83 11.28 1.23
C ILE A 160 -1.07 12.56 0.85
N GLN A 161 0.22 12.43 0.55
CA GLN A 161 1.11 13.53 0.19
C GLN A 161 0.92 14.04 -1.25
N THR A 162 0.33 13.23 -2.12
CA THR A 162 0.31 13.46 -3.57
C THR A 162 -1.10 13.44 -4.16
N ARG A 163 -2.11 13.07 -3.37
CA ARG A 163 -3.51 12.99 -3.82
C ARG A 163 -4.11 14.28 -4.35
N GLU A 164 -3.57 15.43 -3.94
CA GLU A 164 -4.02 16.76 -4.39
C GLU A 164 -3.22 17.29 -5.60
N LEU A 165 -2.19 16.56 -6.05
CA LEU A 165 -1.41 16.97 -7.22
C LEU A 165 -2.21 16.80 -8.50
N THR A 166 -1.96 17.67 -9.47
CA THR A 166 -2.52 17.51 -10.82
C THR A 166 -1.41 17.05 -11.75
N ILE A 167 -1.34 15.74 -12.02
CA ILE A 167 -0.37 15.21 -12.98
C ILE A 167 -1.06 15.14 -14.34
N GLU A 168 -0.57 15.91 -15.31
CA GLU A 168 -1.01 15.81 -16.69
C GLU A 168 -0.82 14.39 -17.21
N ASN A 169 -1.73 13.92 -18.09
CA ASN A 169 -1.66 12.58 -18.64
C ASN A 169 -0.29 12.31 -19.26
N TYR A 170 0.39 11.27 -18.76
CA TYR A 170 1.68 10.87 -19.27
C TYR A 170 1.57 10.41 -20.72
N SER A 171 2.19 11.16 -21.63
CA SER A 171 2.22 10.89 -23.07
C SER A 171 3.49 10.16 -23.53
N GLY A 172 4.38 9.81 -22.58
CA GLY A 172 5.65 9.16 -22.85
C GLY A 172 5.59 7.64 -22.92
N ASN A 173 6.76 7.01 -22.78
CA ASN A 173 6.95 5.58 -22.82
C ASN A 173 6.37 4.89 -21.57
N LYS A 174 5.45 3.93 -21.71
CA LYS A 174 4.73 3.27 -20.59
C LYS A 174 5.60 2.37 -19.68
N TRP A 175 6.88 2.70 -19.49
CA TRP A 175 7.73 2.09 -18.46
C TRP A 175 7.56 2.82 -17.14
N VAL A 176 7.48 2.04 -16.06
CA VAL A 176 7.26 2.56 -14.71
C VAL A 176 8.34 3.56 -14.29
N TYR A 177 9.61 3.28 -14.59
CA TYR A 177 10.73 4.17 -14.22
C TYR A 177 10.70 5.49 -14.97
N ASP A 178 10.34 5.50 -16.25
CA ASP A 178 10.23 6.73 -17.06
C ASP A 178 9.07 7.60 -16.55
N TYR A 179 7.95 6.99 -16.17
CA TYR A 179 6.83 7.69 -15.53
C TYR A 179 7.22 8.26 -14.16
N LEU A 180 7.83 7.45 -13.29
CA LEU A 180 8.20 7.88 -11.95
C LEU A 180 9.28 8.98 -11.95
N ASP A 181 10.17 9.00 -12.95
CA ASP A 181 11.12 10.10 -13.14
C ASP A 181 10.39 11.42 -13.46
N GLN A 182 9.35 11.39 -14.30
CA GLN A 182 8.50 12.55 -14.55
C GLN A 182 7.71 12.97 -13.30
N ILE A 183 7.15 12.01 -12.56
CA ILE A 183 6.49 12.26 -11.28
C ILE A 183 7.44 12.94 -10.30
N ASN A 184 8.72 12.54 -10.28
CA ASN A 184 9.74 13.23 -9.51
C ASN A 184 9.89 14.69 -9.93
N GLN A 185 9.91 15.01 -11.23
CA GLN A 185 9.97 16.41 -11.67
C GLN A 185 8.77 17.24 -11.16
N ILE A 186 7.56 16.65 -11.16
CA ILE A 186 6.33 17.32 -10.70
C ILE A 186 6.34 17.48 -9.18
N THR A 187 6.58 16.40 -8.44
CA THR A 187 6.60 16.42 -6.96
C THR A 187 7.69 17.33 -6.40
N LEU A 188 8.87 17.39 -7.04
CA LEU A 188 9.92 18.34 -6.69
C LEU A 188 9.47 19.78 -6.89
N LYS A 189 8.78 20.08 -8.00
CA LYS A 189 8.32 21.43 -8.34
C LYS A 189 7.14 21.89 -7.47
N GLU A 190 6.17 21.03 -7.22
CA GLU A 190 4.88 21.42 -6.63
C GLU A 190 4.87 21.32 -5.10
N ILE A 191 5.53 20.31 -4.55
CA ILE A 191 5.50 20.03 -3.10
C ILE A 191 6.88 19.87 -2.47
N ASN A 192 7.95 20.06 -3.25
CA ASN A 192 9.34 19.88 -2.81
C ASN A 192 9.59 18.50 -2.17
N LYS A 193 9.03 17.44 -2.78
CA LYS A 193 9.17 16.05 -2.34
C LYS A 193 9.75 15.17 -3.43
N ARG A 194 10.17 13.97 -3.06
CA ARG A 194 10.72 12.96 -3.95
C ARG A 194 10.01 11.63 -3.77
N ALA A 195 9.62 11.04 -4.89
CA ALA A 195 9.20 9.65 -4.99
C ALA A 195 10.43 8.73 -5.09
N LEU A 196 10.43 7.69 -4.27
CA LEU A 196 11.36 6.56 -4.29
C LEU A 196 10.59 5.30 -4.63
N VAL A 197 11.26 4.34 -5.26
CA VAL A 197 10.64 3.09 -5.68
C VAL A 197 11.47 1.89 -5.24
N SER A 198 10.80 0.82 -4.82
CA SER A 198 11.45 -0.45 -4.51
C SER A 198 11.93 -1.15 -5.79
N LYS A 199 13.15 -1.68 -5.76
CA LYS A 199 13.67 -2.47 -6.87
C LYS A 199 12.87 -3.77 -7.02
N GLY A 200 12.28 -3.98 -8.20
CA GLY A 200 11.60 -5.23 -8.56
C GLY A 200 10.13 -5.33 -8.13
N TYR A 201 9.70 -4.55 -7.14
CA TYR A 201 8.34 -4.62 -6.58
C TYR A 201 7.53 -3.33 -6.78
N TYR A 202 8.10 -2.23 -7.27
CA TYR A 202 7.36 -1.01 -7.61
C TYR A 202 6.48 -0.41 -6.48
N THR A 203 6.86 -0.66 -5.22
CA THR A 203 6.30 0.03 -4.07
C THR A 203 6.86 1.45 -4.04
N ILE A 204 5.99 2.45 -3.94
CA ILE A 204 6.32 3.86 -4.06
C ILE A 204 6.21 4.53 -2.70
N PHE A 205 7.30 5.19 -2.32
CA PHE A 205 7.42 6.00 -1.13
C PHE A 205 7.58 7.45 -1.55
N VAL A 206 7.03 8.39 -0.79
CA VAL A 206 7.24 9.82 -1.00
C VAL A 206 7.83 10.41 0.29
N SER A 207 8.94 11.12 0.17
CA SER A 207 9.63 11.77 1.30
C SER A 207 9.99 13.21 0.96
N ASN A 208 10.37 14.00 1.98
CA ASN A 208 11.13 15.22 1.72
C ASN A 208 12.48 14.85 1.08
N ILE A 209 13.08 15.79 0.36
CA ILE A 209 14.32 15.55 -0.41
C ILE A 209 15.49 15.25 0.53
N GLU A 210 15.58 16.02 1.62
CA GLU A 210 16.60 15.94 2.66
C GLU A 210 16.56 14.62 3.44
N ASP A 211 15.38 13.98 3.51
CA ASP A 211 15.17 12.74 4.26
C ASP A 211 15.29 11.48 3.39
N SER A 212 15.42 11.63 2.06
CA SER A 212 15.44 10.49 1.13
C SER A 212 16.58 9.51 1.39
N GLU A 213 17.79 10.01 1.68
CA GLU A 213 18.94 9.14 1.99
C GLU A 213 18.70 8.37 3.28
N ARG A 214 18.15 9.04 4.30
CA ARG A 214 17.84 8.41 5.57
C ARG A 214 16.77 7.32 5.45
N LEU A 215 15.75 7.56 4.64
CA LEU A 215 14.72 6.56 4.32
C LEU A 215 15.33 5.32 3.64
N ILE A 216 16.23 5.52 2.67
CA ILE A 216 16.94 4.43 2.00
C ILE A 216 17.76 3.63 3.01
N GLU A 217 18.51 4.30 3.88
CA GLU A 217 19.32 3.65 4.92
C GLU A 217 18.49 2.81 5.88
N LEU A 218 17.36 3.35 6.36
CA LEU A 218 16.46 2.63 7.29
C LEU A 218 15.92 1.35 6.66
N LEU A 219 15.42 1.43 5.44
CA LEU A 219 14.84 0.28 4.73
C LEU A 219 15.91 -0.72 4.29
N ALA A 220 17.14 -0.28 4.01
CA ALA A 220 18.27 -1.18 3.74
C ALA A 220 18.60 -2.10 4.92
N ARG A 221 18.29 -1.71 6.17
CA ARG A 221 18.49 -2.58 7.36
C ARG A 221 17.64 -3.84 7.34
N ILE A 222 16.47 -3.75 6.72
CA ILE A 222 15.61 -4.90 6.42
C ILE A 222 15.81 -5.37 4.98
N LYS A 223 16.98 -5.07 4.37
CA LYS A 223 17.37 -5.45 3.00
C LYS A 223 16.38 -4.96 1.92
N TYR A 224 15.62 -3.91 2.20
CA TYR A 224 14.59 -3.38 1.32
C TYR A 224 15.20 -2.27 0.46
N ASP A 225 15.50 -2.58 -0.80
CA ASP A 225 16.25 -1.69 -1.68
C ASP A 225 15.34 -0.64 -2.33
N LEU A 226 15.42 0.59 -1.81
CA LEU A 226 14.84 1.76 -2.45
C LEU A 226 15.83 2.46 -3.37
N VAL A 227 15.29 2.98 -4.48
CA VAL A 227 16.03 3.84 -5.40
C VAL A 227 15.23 5.07 -5.79
N ILE A 228 15.95 6.12 -6.16
CA ILE A 228 15.37 7.22 -6.90
C ILE A 228 15.21 6.73 -8.35
N PRO A 229 13.98 6.66 -8.89
CA PRO A 229 13.75 6.25 -10.27
C PRO A 229 14.41 7.27 -11.20
N LYS A 230 15.04 6.76 -12.25
CA LYS A 230 15.62 7.54 -13.34
C LYS A 230 15.14 6.93 -14.65
N ALA A 231 14.72 7.79 -15.58
CA ALA A 231 14.40 7.36 -16.94
C ALA A 231 15.64 6.73 -17.59
N ARG A 232 15.40 5.81 -18.53
CA ARG A 232 16.46 5.16 -19.31
C ARG A 232 17.02 6.04 -20.41
#